data_AF-A0A963K7A7-F1
#
_entry.id   AF-A0A963K7A7-F1
#
_cell.length_a   1.000
_cell.length_b   1.000
_cell.length_c   1.000
_cell.angle_alpha   90.00
_cell.angle_beta   90.00
_cell.angle_gamma   90.00
#
_symmetry.space_group_name_H-M   'P 1'
#
loop_
_entity.id
_entity.type
_entity.pdbx_description
1 polymer ?
#
loop_
_entity_poly.entity_id
_entity_poly.type
_entity_poly.pdbx_seq_one_letter_code
_entity_poly.pdbx_strand_id
1 'polypeptide(L)'
;MLKALFGRSTPLDYTFQDDAPLMQLSRRDPWTLRDAFEGTVIFGGTGSGKTSGSGAALARSFLKAGFGGLVLCAKPTERRLWERYCQQTGRLRSLIVVDGYNDRRFNFLQYELARGGIGSGNTGNVVSLLMRILEAAQPGSGQVQGGDNPFWANAMRELLSHAIDALWAAYGHVSLQDILQMAQTAPRGDAQLKDQAWREQSFCFQTLKKAYEQPVHPMDRPTFEVVSGYWRSTFGEADNRTRSNIVSTLTATINPLLKGDLRRLFCTSTNVIPEMTHEGAILVVDLSVKQWDQAGIMAQHIFKYLWQRA
;
A
#
# COMPACT_ATOMS: atom_id res chain seq x y z
N MET A 1 -3.49 -10.31 -51.57
CA MET A 1 -2.91 -11.30 -50.63
C MET A 1 -2.02 -10.73 -49.52
N LEU A 2 -1.53 -9.48 -49.58
CA LEU A 2 -0.68 -8.87 -48.53
C LEU A 2 -1.39 -7.93 -47.53
N LYS A 3 -2.67 -7.61 -47.73
CA LYS A 3 -3.47 -6.79 -46.80
C LYS A 3 -4.08 -7.56 -45.62
N ALA A 4 -4.07 -8.90 -45.65
CA ALA A 4 -4.63 -9.75 -44.59
C ALA A 4 -3.66 -10.02 -43.44
N LEU A 5 -2.37 -9.70 -43.59
CA LEU A 5 -1.33 -9.89 -42.56
C LEU A 5 -1.15 -8.68 -41.64
N PHE A 6 -1.66 -7.51 -42.05
CA PHE A 6 -1.68 -6.30 -41.25
C PHE A 6 -3.12 -5.87 -41.06
N GLY A 7 -3.84 -6.64 -40.22
CA GLY A 7 -5.10 -6.18 -39.67
C GLY A 7 -4.88 -4.80 -39.09
N ARG A 8 -5.57 -3.80 -39.65
CA ARG A 8 -5.68 -2.48 -39.05
C ARG A 8 -6.22 -2.71 -37.65
N SER A 9 -5.37 -2.59 -36.64
CA SER A 9 -5.84 -2.51 -35.26
C SER A 9 -6.43 -1.13 -35.09
N THR A 10 -7.66 -0.97 -35.60
CA THR A 10 -8.58 -0.01 -34.99
C THR A 10 -8.58 -0.37 -33.50
N PRO A 11 -8.28 0.56 -32.58
CA PRO A 11 -8.44 0.28 -31.16
C PRO A 11 -9.85 -0.26 -30.99
N LEU A 12 -9.97 -1.45 -30.41
CA LEU A 12 -11.28 -2.00 -30.09
C LEU A 12 -11.93 -0.97 -29.16
N ASP A 13 -13.07 -0.41 -29.58
CA ASP A 13 -14.03 0.13 -28.62
C ASP A 13 -14.21 -0.95 -27.56
N TYR A 14 -13.99 -0.61 -26.28
CA TYR A 14 -13.91 -1.55 -25.16
C TYR A 14 -14.87 -2.74 -25.34
N THR A 15 -14.31 -3.93 -25.56
CA THR A 15 -15.10 -5.14 -25.74
C THR A 15 -15.23 -5.86 -24.41
N PHE A 16 -16.46 -6.21 -24.06
CA PHE A 16 -16.80 -6.99 -22.86
C PHE A 16 -17.12 -8.44 -23.21
N GLN A 17 -16.79 -8.89 -24.42
CA GLN A 17 -17.02 -10.26 -24.85
C GLN A 17 -15.84 -11.15 -24.44
N ASP A 18 -16.11 -12.11 -23.56
CA ASP A 18 -15.11 -13.06 -23.04
C ASP A 18 -14.28 -13.73 -24.15
N ASP A 19 -14.91 -14.12 -25.25
CA ASP A 19 -14.24 -14.86 -26.32
C ASP A 19 -13.55 -13.93 -27.34
N ALA A 20 -13.53 -12.61 -27.09
CA ALA A 20 -12.84 -11.66 -27.95
C ALA A 20 -11.33 -11.93 -27.94
N PRO A 21 -10.69 -12.15 -29.11
CA PRO A 21 -9.26 -12.43 -29.18
C PRO A 21 -8.45 -11.16 -28.90
N LEU A 22 -7.55 -11.22 -27.91
CA LEU A 22 -6.60 -10.14 -27.58
C LEU A 22 -5.30 -10.27 -28.37
N MET A 23 -4.80 -11.50 -28.54
CA MET A 23 -3.66 -11.81 -29.38
C MET A 23 -3.72 -13.25 -29.91
N GLN A 24 -2.84 -13.58 -30.86
CA GLN A 24 -2.69 -14.94 -31.39
C GLN A 24 -1.37 -15.51 -30.89
N LEU A 25 -1.42 -16.64 -30.16
CA LEU A 25 -0.22 -17.38 -29.73
C LEU A 25 0.33 -18.24 -30.87
N SER A 26 -0.57 -18.74 -31.72
CA SER A 26 -0.24 -19.46 -32.95
C SER A 26 -1.25 -19.11 -34.04
N ARG A 27 -1.21 -19.80 -35.19
CA ARG A 27 -2.22 -19.63 -36.25
C ARG A 27 -3.63 -20.09 -35.86
N ARG A 28 -3.75 -20.88 -34.79
CA ARG A 28 -5.02 -21.52 -34.36
C ARG A 28 -5.35 -21.30 -32.89
N ASP A 29 -4.45 -20.66 -32.13
CA ASP A 29 -4.57 -20.49 -30.69
C ASP A 29 -4.78 -19.01 -30.37
N PRO A 30 -6.04 -18.51 -30.45
CA PRO A 30 -6.37 -17.19 -29.95
C PRO A 30 -6.23 -17.18 -28.43
N TRP A 31 -5.61 -16.13 -27.90
CA TRP A 31 -5.62 -15.82 -26.49
C TRP A 31 -6.63 -14.70 -26.26
N THR A 32 -7.67 -15.03 -25.50
CA THR A 32 -8.94 -14.29 -25.40
C THR A 32 -9.00 -13.41 -24.15
N LEU A 33 -10.06 -12.61 -24.05
CA LEU A 33 -10.38 -11.85 -22.85
C LEU A 33 -10.60 -12.76 -21.63
N ARG A 34 -11.27 -13.91 -21.82
CA ARG A 34 -11.45 -14.94 -20.78
C ARG A 34 -10.12 -15.41 -20.23
N ASP A 35 -9.18 -15.76 -21.11
CA ASP A 35 -7.86 -16.24 -20.71
C ASP A 35 -7.07 -15.18 -19.91
N ALA A 36 -7.30 -13.89 -20.19
CA ALA A 36 -6.68 -12.79 -19.46
C ALA A 36 -7.12 -12.72 -17.99
N PHE A 37 -8.34 -13.14 -17.68
CA PHE A 37 -8.89 -13.12 -16.32
C PHE A 37 -8.45 -14.31 -15.46
N GLU A 38 -7.90 -15.35 -16.08
CA GLU A 38 -7.37 -16.53 -15.36
C GLU A 38 -5.94 -16.32 -14.83
N GLY A 39 -5.32 -15.18 -15.15
CA GLY A 39 -3.95 -14.86 -14.80
C GLY A 39 -2.95 -15.43 -15.80
N THR A 40 -1.77 -14.80 -15.89
CA THR A 40 -0.73 -15.21 -16.85
C THR A 40 0.64 -15.20 -16.19
N VAL A 41 1.39 -16.29 -16.37
CA VAL A 41 2.76 -16.44 -15.88
C VAL A 41 3.70 -16.75 -17.04
N ILE A 42 4.82 -16.03 -17.10
CA ILE A 42 5.83 -16.19 -18.15
C ILE A 42 7.11 -16.77 -17.53
N PHE A 43 7.41 -18.02 -17.87
CA PHE A 43 8.63 -18.70 -17.43
C PHE A 43 9.80 -18.49 -18.39
N GLY A 44 11.03 -18.56 -17.88
CA GLY A 44 12.25 -18.52 -18.68
C GLY A 44 13.45 -17.93 -17.95
N GLY A 45 14.67 -18.29 -18.37
CA GLY A 45 15.92 -17.78 -17.80
C GLY A 45 16.17 -16.29 -18.12
N THR A 46 17.19 -15.69 -17.52
CA THR A 46 17.65 -14.35 -17.92
C THR A 46 18.09 -14.37 -19.39
N GLY A 47 17.72 -13.37 -20.18
CA GLY A 47 18.07 -13.30 -21.61
C GLY A 47 17.17 -14.12 -22.56
N SER A 48 16.26 -14.96 -22.06
CA SER A 48 15.33 -15.77 -22.89
C SER A 48 14.24 -14.97 -23.64
N GLY A 49 14.28 -13.64 -23.58
CA GLY A 49 13.32 -12.80 -24.29
C GLY A 49 11.95 -12.62 -23.61
N LYS A 50 11.79 -12.94 -22.31
CA LYS A 50 10.51 -12.74 -21.58
C LYS A 50 9.94 -11.32 -21.74
N THR A 51 10.78 -10.31 -21.52
CA THR A 51 10.36 -8.90 -21.60
C THR A 51 10.16 -8.43 -23.03
N SER A 52 11.03 -8.82 -23.96
CA SER A 52 11.00 -8.34 -25.36
C SER A 52 10.03 -9.12 -26.26
N GLY A 53 9.72 -10.38 -25.91
CA GLY A 53 8.84 -11.28 -26.63
C GLY A 53 7.43 -11.32 -26.02
N SER A 54 7.15 -12.35 -25.21
CA SER A 54 5.81 -12.60 -24.66
C SER A 54 5.27 -11.44 -23.81
N GLY A 55 6.08 -10.89 -22.90
CA GLY A 55 5.68 -9.74 -22.08
C GLY A 55 5.33 -8.51 -22.91
N ALA A 56 6.12 -8.21 -23.95
CA ALA A 56 5.84 -7.10 -24.86
C ALA A 56 4.58 -7.34 -25.70
N ALA A 57 4.33 -8.59 -26.12
CA ALA A 57 3.14 -8.95 -26.87
C ALA A 57 1.87 -8.75 -26.03
N LEU A 58 1.86 -9.28 -24.80
CA LEU A 58 0.75 -9.15 -23.85
C LEU A 58 0.52 -7.69 -23.41
N ALA A 59 1.58 -6.96 -23.05
CA ALA A 59 1.43 -5.56 -22.66
C ALA A 59 0.78 -4.73 -23.78
N ARG A 60 1.20 -4.94 -25.04
CA ARG A 60 0.61 -4.22 -26.18
C ARG A 60 -0.80 -4.68 -26.51
N SER A 61 -1.16 -5.95 -26.34
CA SER A 61 -2.54 -6.40 -26.56
C SER A 61 -3.48 -5.78 -25.53
N PHE A 62 -3.10 -5.77 -24.24
CA PHE A 62 -3.86 -5.09 -23.19
C PHE A 62 -4.05 -3.60 -23.46
N LEU A 63 -2.98 -2.89 -23.79
CA LEU A 63 -3.05 -1.46 -24.10
C LEU A 63 -3.94 -1.16 -25.31
N LYS A 64 -3.88 -1.99 -26.36
CA LYS A 64 -4.73 -1.86 -27.56
C LYS A 64 -6.20 -2.18 -27.29
N ALA A 65 -6.47 -3.13 -26.39
CA ALA A 65 -7.82 -3.47 -25.92
C ALA A 65 -8.36 -2.46 -24.90
N GLY A 66 -7.54 -1.47 -24.54
CA GLY A 66 -7.93 -0.34 -23.73
C GLY A 66 -7.77 -0.52 -22.24
N PHE A 67 -7.12 -1.60 -21.79
CA PHE A 67 -7.00 -1.89 -20.36
C PHE A 67 -6.20 -0.79 -19.65
N GLY A 68 -6.68 -0.44 -18.45
CA GLY A 68 -5.82 0.16 -17.44
C GLY A 68 -5.08 -0.91 -16.67
N GLY A 69 -4.17 -0.48 -15.79
CA GLY A 69 -3.46 -1.42 -14.94
C GLY A 69 -2.31 -0.81 -14.17
N LEU A 70 -1.74 -1.63 -13.29
CA LEU A 70 -0.61 -1.28 -12.46
C LEU A 70 0.66 -1.97 -12.97
N VAL A 71 1.71 -1.18 -13.12
CA VAL A 71 3.05 -1.61 -13.52
C VAL A 71 4.02 -1.35 -12.38
N LEU A 72 4.63 -2.43 -11.91
CA LEU A 72 5.61 -2.44 -10.83
C LEU A 72 7.02 -2.59 -11.43
N CYS A 73 7.86 -1.56 -11.33
CA CYS A 73 9.22 -1.57 -11.86
C CYS A 73 10.21 -2.28 -10.93
N ALA A 74 10.81 -3.37 -11.40
CA ALA A 74 11.99 -3.98 -10.78
C ALA A 74 13.28 -3.28 -11.23
N LYS A 75 13.33 -2.78 -12.46
CA LYS A 75 14.50 -2.16 -13.10
C LYS A 75 14.20 -0.73 -13.56
N PRO A 76 15.19 0.17 -13.57
CA PRO A 76 14.97 1.58 -13.93
C PRO A 76 14.62 1.83 -15.39
N THR A 77 14.87 0.87 -16.28
CA THR A 77 14.55 1.00 -17.70
C THR A 77 13.09 0.70 -18.02
N GLU A 78 12.32 0.16 -17.06
CA GLU A 78 10.96 -0.33 -17.30
C GLU A 78 9.95 0.79 -17.49
N ARG A 79 10.11 1.94 -16.82
CA ARG A 79 9.30 3.13 -17.13
C ARG A 79 9.37 3.51 -18.61
N ARG A 80 10.59 3.68 -19.14
CA ARG A 80 10.81 4.05 -20.55
C ARG A 80 10.27 3.00 -21.51
N LEU A 81 10.30 1.73 -21.10
CA LEU A 81 9.71 0.64 -21.86
C LEU A 81 8.19 0.79 -21.96
N TRP A 82 7.52 1.08 -20.84
CA TRP A 82 6.07 1.28 -20.80
C TRP A 82 5.63 2.58 -21.49
N GLU A 83 6.38 3.67 -21.36
CA GLU A 83 6.18 4.89 -22.16
C GLU A 83 6.17 4.57 -23.67
N ARG A 84 7.13 3.76 -24.13
CA ARG A 84 7.19 3.31 -25.53
C ARG A 84 5.99 2.45 -25.92
N TYR A 85 5.58 1.49 -25.08
CA TYR A 85 4.39 0.68 -25.36
C TYR A 85 3.13 1.53 -25.45
N CYS A 86 2.97 2.50 -24.55
CA CYS A 86 1.84 3.43 -24.56
C CYS A 86 1.86 4.31 -25.82
N GLN A 87 3.03 4.80 -26.24
CA GLN A 87 3.16 5.56 -27.48
C GLN A 87 2.78 4.73 -28.72
N GLN A 88 3.27 3.48 -28.81
CA GLN A 88 2.98 2.56 -29.93
C GLN A 88 1.51 2.16 -30.04
N THR A 89 0.75 2.29 -28.94
CA THR A 89 -0.65 1.87 -28.85
C THR A 89 -1.62 3.06 -28.74
N GLY A 90 -1.11 4.30 -28.80
CA GLY A 90 -1.93 5.51 -28.67
C GLY A 90 -2.39 5.82 -27.24
N ARG A 91 -1.88 5.12 -26.23
CA ARG A 91 -2.27 5.21 -24.82
C ARG A 91 -1.37 6.11 -23.97
N LEU A 92 -0.47 6.90 -24.58
CA LEU A 92 0.47 7.76 -23.84
C LEU A 92 -0.24 8.75 -22.91
N ARG A 93 -1.44 9.23 -23.28
CA ARG A 93 -2.25 10.14 -22.44
C ARG A 93 -2.88 9.45 -21.23
N SER A 94 -2.97 8.13 -21.22
CA SER A 94 -3.48 7.32 -20.11
C SER A 94 -2.39 6.95 -19.11
N LEU A 95 -1.12 7.26 -19.40
CA LEU A 95 0.02 6.92 -18.56
C LEU A 95 0.16 7.90 -17.38
N ILE A 96 0.17 7.36 -16.16
CA ILE A 96 0.43 8.11 -14.94
C ILE A 96 1.67 7.49 -14.28
N VAL A 97 2.71 8.30 -14.12
CA VAL A 97 3.95 7.85 -13.48
C VAL A 97 4.00 8.35 -12.04
N VAL A 98 4.20 7.44 -11.10
CA VAL A 98 4.50 7.72 -9.69
C VAL A 98 5.99 7.51 -9.48
N ASP A 99 6.72 8.58 -9.18
CA ASP A 99 8.17 8.56 -9.04
C ASP A 99 8.66 9.50 -7.93
N GLY A 100 9.97 9.49 -7.67
CA GLY A 100 10.61 10.31 -6.63
C GLY A 100 10.66 11.83 -6.91
N TYR A 101 10.22 12.32 -8.07
CA TYR A 101 10.47 13.71 -8.47
C TYR A 101 9.18 14.50 -8.78
N ASN A 102 8.18 13.83 -9.33
CA ASN A 102 6.90 14.43 -9.73
C ASN A 102 5.92 14.53 -8.56
N ASP A 103 4.83 15.26 -8.80
CA ASP A 103 3.87 15.64 -7.76
C ASP A 103 2.79 14.58 -7.47
N ARG A 104 2.91 13.37 -8.04
CA ARG A 104 1.94 12.30 -7.80
C ARG A 104 2.11 11.73 -6.40
N ARG A 105 1.04 11.68 -5.63
CA ARG A 105 1.01 11.25 -4.22
C ARG A 105 -0.21 10.39 -3.94
N PHE A 106 -0.06 9.46 -3.02
CA PHE A 106 -1.06 8.50 -2.61
C PHE A 106 -0.95 8.23 -1.10
N ASN A 107 -1.68 8.97 -0.29
CA ASN A 107 -1.76 8.72 1.15
C ASN A 107 -2.54 7.43 1.42
N PHE A 108 -1.79 6.35 1.59
CA PHE A 108 -2.35 4.99 1.67
C PHE A 108 -3.18 4.76 2.93
N LEU A 109 -2.83 5.39 4.06
CA LEU A 109 -3.60 5.30 5.31
C LEU A 109 -4.93 6.01 5.17
N GLN A 110 -4.91 7.25 4.67
CA GLN A 110 -6.13 8.02 4.46
C GLN A 110 -7.03 7.34 3.43
N TYR A 111 -6.45 6.81 2.35
CA TYR A 111 -7.18 6.06 1.34
C TYR A 111 -7.89 4.85 1.94
N GLU A 112 -7.18 4.03 2.73
CA GLU A 112 -7.76 2.84 3.34
C GLU A 112 -8.87 3.18 4.34
N LEU A 113 -8.68 4.23 5.14
CA LEU A 113 -9.68 4.70 6.11
C LEU A 113 -10.93 5.27 5.42
N ALA A 114 -10.75 5.99 4.32
CA ALA A 114 -11.84 6.63 3.57
C ALA A 114 -12.57 5.69 2.61
N ARG A 115 -12.02 4.50 2.35
CA ARG A 115 -12.59 3.53 1.40
C ARG A 115 -13.98 3.10 1.86
N GLY A 116 -15.04 3.45 1.13
CA GLY A 116 -16.43 3.11 1.45
C GLY A 116 -16.79 1.63 1.24
N GLY A 117 -17.87 1.16 1.88
CA GLY A 117 -18.40 -0.21 1.76
C GLY A 117 -18.58 -0.92 3.10
N ILE A 118 -19.15 -2.13 3.12
CA ILE A 118 -19.29 -2.92 4.34
C ILE A 118 -17.88 -3.28 4.84
N GLY A 119 -17.52 -2.82 6.06
CA GLY A 119 -16.17 -2.95 6.62
C GLY A 119 -15.21 -1.78 6.31
N SER A 120 -15.69 -0.71 5.67
CA SER A 120 -14.99 0.58 5.55
C SER A 120 -14.69 1.19 6.91
N GLY A 121 -13.49 1.77 7.09
CA GLY A 121 -13.11 2.39 8.38
C GLY A 121 -12.86 1.38 9.52
N ASN A 122 -12.85 0.08 9.23
CA ASN A 122 -12.44 -0.92 10.22
C ASN A 122 -10.93 -0.83 10.42
N THR A 123 -10.52 -0.42 11.63
CA THR A 123 -9.14 -0.35 12.09
C THR A 123 -8.33 -1.61 11.75
N GLY A 124 -8.94 -2.79 11.83
CA GLY A 124 -8.28 -4.06 11.50
C GLY A 124 -7.75 -4.14 10.07
N ASN A 125 -8.41 -3.49 9.10
CA ASN A 125 -7.93 -3.43 7.71
C ASN A 125 -6.68 -2.56 7.58
N VAL A 126 -6.67 -1.40 8.24
CA VAL A 126 -5.51 -0.49 8.25
C VAL A 126 -4.33 -1.13 8.96
N VAL A 127 -4.56 -1.80 10.07
CA VAL A 127 -3.54 -2.57 10.80
C VAL A 127 -2.98 -3.68 9.91
N SER A 128 -3.83 -4.44 9.22
CA SER A 128 -3.41 -5.51 8.31
C SER A 128 -2.60 -4.98 7.12
N LEU A 129 -3.02 -3.85 6.55
CA LEU A 129 -2.30 -3.13 5.50
C LEU A 129 -0.90 -2.73 5.97
N LEU A 130 -0.80 -2.05 7.11
CA LEU A 130 0.48 -1.65 7.69
C LEU A 130 1.36 -2.86 7.95
N MET A 131 0.88 -3.88 8.66
CA MET A 131 1.68 -5.08 8.94
C MET A 131 2.22 -5.73 7.66
N ARG A 132 1.41 -5.85 6.60
CA ARG A 132 1.85 -6.41 5.30
C ARG A 132 2.92 -5.57 4.62
N ILE A 133 2.76 -4.24 4.58
CA ILE A 133 3.75 -3.33 3.99
C ILE A 133 5.07 -3.43 4.75
N LEU A 134 4.98 -3.46 6.08
CA LEU A 134 6.12 -3.49 6.97
C LEU A 134 6.88 -4.83 6.91
N GLU A 135 6.17 -5.95 6.83
CA GLU A 135 6.74 -7.29 6.62
C GLU A 135 7.43 -7.40 5.25
N ALA A 136 6.82 -6.87 4.19
CA ALA A 136 7.39 -6.90 2.84
C ALA A 136 8.68 -6.07 2.72
N ALA A 137 8.83 -5.05 3.56
CA ALA A 137 10.03 -4.22 3.58
C ALA A 137 11.20 -4.84 4.35
N GLN A 138 11.02 -5.92 5.11
CA GLN A 138 12.13 -6.54 5.85
C GLN A 138 13.00 -7.42 4.93
N PRO A 139 14.31 -7.13 4.75
CA PRO A 139 15.19 -7.97 3.96
C PRO A 139 15.37 -9.33 4.63
N GLY A 140 15.09 -10.43 3.92
CA GLY A 140 15.43 -11.78 4.39
C GLY A 140 14.33 -12.58 5.10
N SER A 141 13.04 -12.28 4.88
CA SER A 141 11.93 -13.11 5.38
C SER A 141 11.74 -14.46 4.65
N GLY A 142 12.82 -14.99 4.08
CA GLY A 142 12.96 -16.44 3.89
C GLY A 142 13.25 -17.06 5.25
N GLN A 143 12.23 -17.63 5.89
CA GLN A 143 12.34 -18.52 7.06
C GLN A 143 13.31 -18.05 8.17
N VAL A 144 12.91 -17.06 8.98
CA VAL A 144 13.47 -16.95 10.34
C VAL A 144 12.56 -17.75 11.28
N GLN A 145 12.86 -19.05 11.44
CA GLN A 145 12.39 -19.86 12.56
C GLN A 145 13.04 -19.34 13.85
N GLY A 146 12.35 -18.46 14.58
CA GLY A 146 12.78 -17.98 15.89
C GLY A 146 11.57 -17.54 16.71
N GLY A 147 11.36 -18.17 17.87
CA GLY A 147 10.13 -18.09 18.68
C GLY A 147 9.71 -16.71 19.19
N ASP A 148 10.58 -15.70 19.13
CA ASP A 148 10.30 -14.33 19.57
C ASP A 148 9.61 -13.47 18.50
N ASN A 149 9.72 -13.84 17.22
CA ASN A 149 9.19 -13.04 16.11
C ASN A 149 7.64 -12.90 16.14
N PRO A 150 6.88 -13.98 16.46
CA PRO A 150 5.42 -13.90 16.59
C PRO A 150 4.96 -13.00 17.73
N PHE A 151 5.68 -12.98 18.85
CA PHE A 151 5.34 -12.12 20.00
C PHE A 151 5.43 -10.64 19.61
N TRP A 152 6.54 -10.20 19.01
CA TRP A 152 6.70 -8.80 18.62
C TRP A 152 5.73 -8.38 17.52
N ALA A 153 5.44 -9.28 16.57
CA ALA A 153 4.43 -9.02 15.54
C ALA A 153 3.02 -8.83 16.14
N ASN A 154 2.67 -9.62 17.17
CA ASN A 154 1.40 -9.48 17.88
C ASN A 154 1.33 -8.22 18.73
N ALA A 155 2.38 -7.90 19.50
CA ALA A 155 2.46 -6.67 20.28
C ALA A 155 2.40 -5.42 19.39
N MET A 156 3.05 -5.46 18.23
CA MET A 156 2.95 -4.40 17.23
C MET A 156 1.54 -4.26 16.67
N ARG A 157 0.89 -5.37 16.33
CA ARG A 157 -0.49 -5.37 15.84
C ARG A 157 -1.45 -4.77 16.87
N GLU A 158 -1.31 -5.13 18.13
CA GLU A 158 -2.12 -4.60 19.24
C GLU A 158 -1.89 -3.09 19.43
N LEU A 159 -0.62 -2.64 19.47
CA LEU A 159 -0.28 -1.22 19.55
C LEU A 159 -0.90 -0.43 18.39
N LEU A 160 -0.73 -0.91 17.16
CA LEU A 160 -1.26 -0.24 15.97
C LEU A 160 -2.78 -0.15 16.03
N SER A 161 -3.48 -1.21 16.45
CA SER A 161 -4.93 -1.20 16.59
C SER A 161 -5.38 -0.11 17.55
N HIS A 162 -4.87 -0.10 18.78
CA HIS A 162 -5.30 0.87 19.79
C HIS A 162 -4.85 2.31 19.48
N ALA A 163 -3.70 2.49 18.80
CA ALA A 163 -3.29 3.80 18.32
C ALA A 163 -4.24 4.33 17.24
N ILE A 164 -4.56 3.51 16.24
CA ILE A 164 -5.45 3.88 15.13
C ILE A 164 -6.86 4.16 15.64
N ASP A 165 -7.41 3.33 16.53
CA ASP A 165 -8.74 3.55 17.12
C ASP A 165 -8.81 4.91 17.84
N ALA A 166 -7.82 5.19 18.70
CA ALA A 166 -7.78 6.45 19.46
C ALA A 166 -7.62 7.67 18.56
N LEU A 167 -6.73 7.61 17.56
CA LEU A 167 -6.46 8.71 16.63
C LEU A 167 -7.65 8.98 15.71
N TRP A 168 -8.24 7.92 15.16
CA TRP A 168 -9.42 8.03 14.32
C TRP A 168 -10.60 8.61 15.08
N ALA A 169 -10.86 8.14 16.30
CA ALA A 169 -11.92 8.67 17.15
C ALA A 169 -11.70 10.15 17.51
N ALA A 170 -10.47 10.51 17.90
CA ALA A 170 -10.14 11.86 18.34
C ALA A 170 -10.10 12.89 17.21
N TYR A 171 -9.63 12.51 16.01
CA TYR A 171 -9.24 13.47 14.98
C TYR A 171 -9.84 13.21 13.59
N GLY A 172 -10.43 12.03 13.34
CA GLY A 172 -10.93 11.66 12.01
C GLY A 172 -9.85 11.49 10.95
N HIS A 173 -8.58 11.36 11.37
CA HIS A 173 -7.45 11.08 10.51
C HIS A 173 -6.36 10.37 11.31
N VAL A 174 -5.47 9.68 10.59
CA VAL A 174 -4.35 8.93 11.17
C VAL A 174 -3.10 9.19 10.36
N SER A 175 -2.00 9.51 11.05
CA SER A 175 -0.67 9.57 10.44
C SER A 175 0.31 8.65 11.17
N LEU A 176 1.36 8.21 10.46
CA LEU A 176 2.45 7.43 11.08
C LEU A 176 3.18 8.21 12.17
N GLN A 177 3.23 9.54 12.04
CA GLN A 177 3.85 10.40 13.03
C GLN A 177 3.04 10.42 14.33
N ASP A 178 1.71 10.51 14.24
CA ASP A 178 0.83 10.49 15.41
C ASP A 178 0.85 9.12 16.10
N ILE A 179 0.89 8.02 15.33
CA ILE A 179 1.07 6.66 15.89
C ILE A 179 2.37 6.57 16.69
N LEU A 180 3.47 7.09 16.15
CA LEU A 180 4.75 7.11 16.85
C LEU A 180 4.69 7.97 18.11
N GLN A 181 4.06 9.14 18.03
CA GLN A 181 3.94 10.07 19.15
C GLN A 181 3.05 9.50 20.27
N MET A 182 1.97 8.79 19.92
CA MET A 182 1.16 8.00 20.86
C MET A 182 2.03 7.02 21.63
N ALA A 183 2.83 6.21 20.92
CA ALA A 183 3.69 5.20 21.53
C ALA A 183 4.79 5.81 22.42
N GLN A 184 5.40 6.93 22.00
CA GLN A 184 6.49 7.59 22.72
C GLN A 184 6.04 8.35 23.97
N THR A 185 4.82 8.90 23.94
CA THR A 185 4.26 9.71 25.03
C THR A 185 3.26 8.96 25.91
N ALA A 186 3.08 7.66 25.68
CA ALA A 186 2.29 6.78 26.51
C ALA A 186 2.77 6.76 27.98
N PRO A 187 1.87 6.48 28.94
CA PRO A 187 2.23 6.46 30.36
C PRO A 187 3.26 5.36 30.65
N ARG A 188 4.08 5.60 31.67
CA ARG A 188 5.05 4.64 32.22
C ARG A 188 4.61 4.22 33.62
N GLY A 189 3.34 3.82 33.74
CA GLY A 189 2.67 3.43 34.96
C GLY A 189 1.86 4.54 35.63
N ASP A 190 1.21 4.17 36.73
CA ASP A 190 0.19 4.98 37.42
C ASP A 190 0.68 6.32 37.96
N ALA A 191 1.96 6.45 38.29
CA ALA A 191 2.51 7.70 38.81
C ALA A 191 2.37 8.84 37.78
N GLN A 192 2.68 8.57 36.52
CA GLN A 192 2.52 9.56 35.43
C GLN A 192 1.06 9.84 35.13
N LEU A 193 0.20 8.83 35.24
CA LEU A 193 -1.24 9.03 35.10
C LEU A 193 -1.80 9.97 36.17
N LYS A 194 -1.14 10.19 37.31
CA LYS A 194 -1.55 11.15 38.36
C LYS A 194 -0.85 12.51 38.25
N ASP A 195 0.22 12.60 37.47
CA ASP A 195 1.00 13.83 37.26
C ASP A 195 0.29 14.75 36.27
N GLN A 196 -0.10 15.95 36.74
CA GLN A 196 -0.77 16.95 35.91
C GLN A 196 0.12 17.48 34.78
N ALA A 197 1.41 17.72 35.04
CA ALA A 197 2.31 18.26 34.04
C ALA A 197 2.51 17.26 32.89
N TRP A 198 2.62 15.98 33.21
CA TRP A 198 2.68 14.92 32.21
C TRP A 198 1.38 14.83 31.40
N ARG A 199 0.21 14.89 32.06
CA ARG A 199 -1.09 14.86 31.36
C ARG A 199 -1.22 15.99 30.35
N GLU A 200 -0.73 17.19 30.67
CA GLU A 200 -0.76 18.36 29.78
C GLU A 200 0.17 18.20 28.56
N GLN A 201 1.30 17.50 28.71
CA GLN A 201 2.31 17.34 27.65
C GLN A 201 2.16 16.04 26.84
N SER A 202 1.53 15.01 27.40
CA SER A 202 1.41 13.70 26.78
C SER A 202 0.39 13.73 25.64
N PHE A 203 0.87 13.59 24.41
CA PHE A 203 0.00 13.45 23.23
C PHE A 203 -0.91 12.22 23.32
N CYS A 204 -0.41 11.11 23.89
CA CYS A 204 -1.21 9.91 24.15
C CYS A 204 -2.40 10.23 25.08
N PHE A 205 -2.14 10.89 26.22
CA PHE A 205 -3.19 11.27 27.15
C PHE A 205 -4.20 12.25 26.51
N GLN A 206 -3.72 13.29 25.84
CA GLN A 206 -4.57 14.30 25.20
C GLN A 206 -5.44 13.68 24.08
N THR A 207 -4.90 12.72 23.34
CA THR A 207 -5.65 12.00 22.30
C THR A 207 -6.75 11.13 22.92
N LEU A 208 -6.44 10.35 23.95
CA LEU A 208 -7.45 9.53 24.65
C LEU A 208 -8.52 10.40 25.32
N LYS A 209 -8.12 11.51 25.93
CA LYS A 209 -9.05 12.49 26.52
C LYS A 209 -9.98 13.07 25.45
N LYS A 210 -9.44 13.47 24.29
CA LYS A 210 -10.24 13.99 23.19
C LYS A 210 -11.18 12.94 22.59
N ALA A 211 -10.69 11.71 22.38
CA ALA A 211 -11.51 10.59 21.92
C ALA A 211 -12.69 10.29 22.86
N TYR A 212 -12.57 10.62 24.14
CA TYR A 212 -13.63 10.46 25.13
C TYR A 212 -14.58 11.65 25.21
N GLU A 213 -14.05 12.87 25.33
CA GLU A 213 -14.84 14.07 25.63
C GLU A 213 -15.42 14.73 24.38
N GLN A 214 -14.67 14.73 23.27
CA GLN A 214 -15.01 15.43 22.04
C GLN A 214 -14.56 14.65 20.79
N PRO A 215 -15.06 13.40 20.60
CA PRO A 215 -14.68 12.59 19.46
C PRO A 215 -15.24 13.15 18.14
N VAL A 216 -14.43 13.07 17.09
CA VAL A 216 -14.90 13.22 15.70
C VAL A 216 -15.67 11.98 15.27
N HIS A 217 -15.18 10.79 15.64
CA HIS A 217 -15.85 9.52 15.43
C HIS A 217 -16.06 8.80 16.77
N PRO A 218 -17.28 8.88 17.36
CA PRO A 218 -17.54 8.29 18.67
C PRO A 218 -17.36 6.77 18.68
N MET A 219 -16.73 6.26 19.73
CA MET A 219 -16.70 4.83 20.06
C MET A 219 -17.73 4.54 21.14
N ASP A 220 -18.28 3.33 21.16
CA ASP A 220 -19.10 2.91 22.30
C ASP A 220 -18.23 2.80 23.57
N ARG A 221 -18.89 2.83 24.73
CA ARG A 221 -18.18 2.85 26.01
C ARG A 221 -17.32 1.59 26.23
N PRO A 222 -17.80 0.37 25.95
CA PRO A 222 -16.97 -0.84 26.07
C PRO A 222 -15.71 -0.79 25.20
N THR A 223 -15.82 -0.35 23.95
CA THR A 223 -14.67 -0.23 23.03
C THR A 223 -13.67 0.80 23.54
N PHE A 224 -14.14 1.96 24.03
CA PHE A 224 -13.24 2.97 24.60
C PHE A 224 -12.48 2.44 25.83
N GLU A 225 -13.13 1.65 26.71
CA GLU A 225 -12.45 1.07 27.87
C GLU A 225 -11.38 0.03 27.46
N VAL A 226 -11.61 -0.73 26.39
CA VAL A 226 -10.58 -1.63 25.82
C VAL A 226 -9.40 -0.83 25.29
N VAL A 227 -9.64 0.20 24.47
CA VAL A 227 -8.58 1.04 23.87
C VAL A 227 -7.79 1.79 24.95
N SER A 228 -8.48 2.47 25.86
CA SER A 228 -7.82 3.23 26.95
C SER A 228 -7.20 2.31 28.00
N GLY A 229 -7.77 1.12 28.24
CA GLY A 229 -7.24 0.09 29.13
C GLY A 229 -5.89 -0.43 28.65
N TYR A 230 -5.72 -0.67 27.35
CA TYR A 230 -4.42 -1.04 26.77
C TYR A 230 -3.33 -0.02 27.12
N TRP A 231 -3.58 1.27 26.90
CA TRP A 231 -2.57 2.31 27.16
C TRP A 231 -2.28 2.51 28.65
N ARG A 232 -3.30 2.41 29.51
CA ARG A 232 -3.15 2.58 30.97
C ARG A 232 -2.43 1.39 31.61
N SER A 233 -2.86 0.18 31.28
CA SER A 233 -2.41 -1.05 31.95
C SER A 233 -1.47 -1.85 31.07
N THR A 234 -1.93 -2.45 29.97
CA THR A 234 -1.10 -3.37 29.17
C THR A 234 0.23 -2.76 28.72
N PHE A 235 0.21 -1.60 28.08
CA PHE A 235 1.40 -0.89 27.61
C PHE A 235 2.04 -0.04 28.71
N GLY A 236 1.21 0.55 29.58
CA GLY A 236 1.64 1.46 30.63
C GLY A 236 2.40 0.77 31.77
N GLU A 237 1.92 -0.38 32.20
CA GLU A 237 2.50 -1.21 33.28
C GLU A 237 3.56 -2.20 32.76
N ALA A 238 3.68 -2.38 31.43
CA ALA A 238 4.75 -3.18 30.85
C ALA A 238 6.13 -2.69 31.33
N ASP A 239 7.04 -3.64 31.54
CA ASP A 239 8.39 -3.31 31.97
C ASP A 239 9.10 -2.40 30.95
N ASN A 240 10.05 -1.59 31.44
CA ASN A 240 10.73 -0.60 30.63
C ASN A 240 11.41 -1.18 29.39
N ARG A 241 11.92 -2.42 29.47
CA ARG A 241 12.62 -3.07 28.36
C ARG A 241 11.61 -3.49 27.29
N THR A 242 10.51 -4.13 27.67
CA THR A 242 9.45 -4.54 26.73
C THR A 242 8.89 -3.35 25.98
N ARG A 243 8.51 -2.27 26.69
CA ARG A 243 8.00 -1.05 26.04
C ARG A 243 9.01 -0.42 25.10
N SER A 244 10.27 -0.29 25.54
CA SER A 244 11.34 0.29 24.71
C SER A 244 11.58 -0.55 23.45
N ASN A 245 11.50 -1.87 23.55
CA ASN A 245 11.62 -2.77 22.40
C ASN A 245 10.47 -2.58 21.41
N ILE A 246 9.21 -2.51 21.87
CA ILE A 246 8.05 -2.28 20.99
C ILE A 246 8.20 -0.94 20.26
N VAL A 247 8.50 0.15 20.99
CA VAL A 247 8.68 1.48 20.39
C VAL A 247 9.85 1.50 19.41
N SER A 248 10.96 0.83 19.73
CA SER A 248 12.13 0.75 18.85
C SER A 248 11.82 -0.02 17.57
N THR A 249 11.10 -1.15 17.67
CA THR A 249 10.64 -1.92 16.52
C THR A 249 9.71 -1.07 15.65
N LEU A 250 8.67 -0.47 16.23
CA LEU A 250 7.78 0.45 15.50
C LEU A 250 8.58 1.52 14.76
N THR A 251 9.47 2.21 15.48
CA THR A 251 10.28 3.30 14.94
C THR A 251 11.13 2.83 13.77
N ALA A 252 11.91 1.76 13.94
CA ALA A 252 12.77 1.21 12.90
C ALA A 252 11.97 0.84 11.64
N THR A 253 10.80 0.25 11.85
CA THR A 253 9.93 -0.25 10.80
C THR A 253 9.23 0.86 10.00
N ILE A 254 8.75 1.93 10.64
CA ILE A 254 8.07 3.05 9.94
C ILE A 254 9.02 4.16 9.48
N ASN A 255 10.26 4.21 9.98
CA ASN A 255 11.24 5.27 9.67
C ASN A 255 11.42 5.55 8.17
N PRO A 256 11.39 4.57 7.25
CA PRO A 256 11.44 4.86 5.81
C PRO A 256 10.28 5.75 5.33
N LEU A 257 9.09 5.62 5.92
CA LEU A 257 7.89 6.39 5.57
C LEU A 257 7.78 7.73 6.30
N LEU A 258 8.66 8.00 7.27
CA LEU A 258 8.70 9.26 8.03
C LEU A 258 9.62 10.31 7.42
N LYS A 259 10.39 9.99 6.36
CA LYS A 259 11.33 10.93 5.74
C LYS A 259 11.47 10.71 4.23
N GLY A 260 12.12 11.66 3.57
CA GLY A 260 12.46 11.59 2.15
C GLY A 260 11.25 11.42 1.24
N ASP A 261 11.47 10.75 0.11
CA ASP A 261 10.47 10.60 -0.93
C ASP A 261 9.29 9.71 -0.53
N LEU A 262 9.52 8.65 0.26
CA LEU A 262 8.41 7.80 0.69
C LEU A 262 7.42 8.55 1.56
N ARG A 263 7.88 9.41 2.49
CA ARG A 263 6.97 10.29 3.25
C ARG A 263 6.17 11.18 2.31
N ARG A 264 6.87 11.86 1.40
CA ARG A 264 6.24 12.78 0.43
C ARG A 264 5.18 12.06 -0.39
N LEU A 265 5.50 10.89 -0.93
CA LEU A 265 4.64 10.12 -1.82
C LEU A 265 3.47 9.46 -1.10
N PHE A 266 3.70 8.91 0.10
CA PHE A 266 2.75 7.99 0.73
C PHE A 266 2.12 8.48 2.02
N CYS A 267 2.61 9.57 2.62
CA CYS A 267 2.18 10.02 3.96
C CYS A 267 1.73 11.49 3.99
N THR A 268 1.39 12.08 2.83
CA THR A 268 0.93 13.48 2.77
C THR A 268 -0.48 13.57 2.15
N SER A 269 -0.58 13.90 0.87
CA SER A 269 -1.84 14.06 0.13
C SER A 269 -2.07 12.91 -0.84
N THR A 270 -3.29 12.83 -1.37
CA THR A 270 -3.68 11.87 -2.40
C THR A 270 -4.15 12.60 -3.64
N ASN A 271 -3.54 12.31 -4.79
CA ASN A 271 -3.97 12.78 -6.11
C ASN A 271 -3.85 11.71 -7.20
N VAL A 272 -3.46 10.49 -6.83
CA VAL A 272 -3.54 9.27 -7.65
C VAL A 272 -4.17 8.19 -6.78
N ILE A 273 -5.13 7.46 -7.32
CA ILE A 273 -5.80 6.34 -6.65
C ILE A 273 -5.86 5.13 -7.59
N PRO A 274 -5.92 3.90 -7.05
CA PRO A 274 -5.99 2.69 -7.87
C PRO A 274 -7.12 2.65 -8.89
N GLU A 275 -8.30 3.17 -8.53
CA GLU A 275 -9.52 3.14 -9.34
C GLU A 275 -9.37 3.89 -10.66
N MET A 276 -8.39 4.80 -10.77
CA MET A 276 -8.05 5.42 -12.07
C MET A 276 -7.74 4.36 -13.14
N THR A 277 -7.23 3.19 -12.75
CA THR A 277 -6.97 2.08 -13.67
C THR A 277 -8.24 1.40 -14.17
N HIS A 278 -9.35 1.47 -13.44
CA HIS A 278 -10.65 0.95 -13.90
C HIS A 278 -11.16 1.77 -15.09
N GLU A 279 -10.81 3.06 -15.12
CA GLU A 279 -11.09 4.00 -16.21
C GLU A 279 -10.01 3.99 -17.32
N GLY A 280 -9.13 2.98 -17.32
CA GLY A 280 -8.11 2.79 -18.36
C GLY A 280 -6.76 3.48 -18.09
N ALA A 281 -6.54 4.09 -16.93
CA ALA A 281 -5.22 4.63 -16.61
C ALA A 281 -4.17 3.52 -16.45
N ILE A 282 -2.94 3.80 -16.88
CA ILE A 282 -1.78 2.92 -16.68
C ILE A 282 -0.91 3.57 -15.60
N LEU A 283 -0.98 3.03 -14.39
CA LEU A 283 -0.15 3.48 -13.27
C LEU A 283 1.21 2.79 -13.35
N VAL A 284 2.29 3.55 -13.51
CA VAL A 284 3.67 3.04 -13.45
C VAL A 284 4.32 3.54 -12.17
N VAL A 285 4.71 2.61 -11.29
CA VAL A 285 5.48 2.92 -10.08
C VAL A 285 6.97 2.89 -10.42
N ASP A 286 7.52 4.04 -10.81
CA ASP A 286 8.92 4.24 -11.19
C ASP A 286 9.81 4.50 -9.96
N LEU A 287 9.75 3.56 -9.01
CA LEU A 287 10.57 3.49 -7.81
C LEU A 287 11.29 2.15 -7.84
N SER A 288 12.12 1.96 -8.86
CA SER A 288 12.60 0.62 -9.22
C SER A 288 13.38 -0.06 -8.09
N VAL A 289 13.11 -1.34 -7.83
CA VAL A 289 13.79 -2.09 -6.75
C VAL A 289 15.30 -2.00 -6.87
N LYS A 290 15.85 -2.09 -8.08
CA LYS A 290 17.31 -2.02 -8.27
C LYS A 290 17.96 -0.67 -7.97
N GLN A 291 17.20 0.42 -7.92
CA GLN A 291 17.73 1.75 -7.59
C GLN A 291 17.35 2.18 -6.17
N TRP A 292 16.12 1.87 -5.75
CA TRP A 292 15.54 2.32 -4.49
C TRP A 292 15.62 1.26 -3.38
N ASP A 293 16.07 0.06 -3.72
CA ASP A 293 16.23 -1.07 -2.80
C ASP A 293 14.97 -1.28 -1.95
N GLN A 294 15.11 -1.26 -0.62
CA GLN A 294 14.02 -1.42 0.34
C GLN A 294 12.88 -0.41 0.13
N ALA A 295 13.19 0.83 -0.22
CA ALA A 295 12.17 1.86 -0.47
C ALA A 295 11.34 1.56 -1.72
N GLY A 296 11.98 1.02 -2.76
CA GLY A 296 11.33 0.59 -3.99
C GLY A 296 10.41 -0.62 -3.78
N ILE A 297 10.83 -1.56 -2.93
CA ILE A 297 9.99 -2.70 -2.52
C ILE A 297 8.75 -2.18 -1.78
N MET A 298 8.95 -1.35 -0.76
CA MET A 298 7.84 -0.82 0.05
C MET A 298 6.82 -0.06 -0.80
N ALA A 299 7.28 0.86 -1.66
CA ALA A 299 6.41 1.63 -2.55
C ALA A 299 5.56 0.75 -3.47
N GLN A 300 6.18 -0.27 -4.06
CA GLN A 300 5.48 -1.19 -4.96
C GLN A 300 4.49 -2.08 -4.21
N HIS A 301 4.82 -2.52 -2.99
CA HIS A 301 3.90 -3.29 -2.16
C HIS A 301 2.68 -2.48 -1.71
N ILE A 302 2.86 -1.20 -1.35
CA ILE A 302 1.75 -0.28 -1.02
C ILE A 302 0.77 -0.21 -2.19
N PHE A 303 1.25 0.13 -3.39
CA PHE A 303 0.39 0.23 -4.57
C PHE A 303 -0.22 -1.11 -4.94
N LYS A 304 0.58 -2.18 -5.00
CA LYS A 304 0.10 -3.51 -5.39
C LYS A 304 -1.05 -3.96 -4.50
N TYR A 305 -0.89 -3.88 -3.20
CA TYR A 305 -1.88 -4.40 -2.27
C TYR A 305 -3.17 -3.59 -2.30
N LEU A 306 -3.07 -2.25 -2.35
CA LEU A 306 -4.26 -1.40 -2.41
C LEU A 306 -4.94 -1.45 -3.79
N TRP A 307 -4.18 -1.66 -4.86
CA TRP A 307 -4.73 -1.89 -6.19
C TRP A 307 -5.47 -3.22 -6.31
N GLN A 308 -4.98 -4.28 -5.67
CA GLN A 308 -5.69 -5.57 -5.62
C GLN A 308 -6.98 -5.54 -4.79
N ARG A 309 -7.16 -4.51 -3.95
CA ARG A 309 -8.31 -4.36 -3.05
C ARG A 309 -9.33 -3.32 -3.52
N ALA A 310 -8.93 -2.47 -4.46
CA ALA A 310 -9.82 -1.52 -5.13
C ALA A 310 -10.72 -2.27 -6.11
#